data_AF-A0A173ZXW3-F1
#
_entry.id   AF-A0A173ZXW3-F1
#
_cell.length_a   1.000
_cell.length_b   1.000
_cell.length_c   1.000
_cell.angle_alpha   90.00
_cell.angle_beta   90.00
_cell.angle_gamma   90.00
#
_symmetry.space_group_name_H-M   'P 1'
#
loop_
_entity.id
_entity.type
_entity.pdbx_description
1 polymer ?
#
loop_
_entity_poly.entity_id
_entity_poly.type
_entity_poly.pdbx_seq_one_letter_code
_entity_poly.pdbx_strand_id
1 'polypeptide(L)'
;MKVIELGESLDAPVRIDTYMYPSVRERNHAYNNQARLDPEMAAKARVEVLQREMGEEVFAQYRKIQLDEAENTPEGEAVPGQMACHAGKSSFVVNWQGEMRSCVVLDKPSIPLRDVEFEEAWEFTKKETESLRISARCSSCKLRKVCNTCVAAAIAETGKADGVPEYLCRYTEATVRYLKETSKK
;
A
#
# COMPACT_ATOMS: atom_id res chain seq x y z
N MET A 1 -17.85 10.12 -11.35
CA MET A 1 -16.83 10.88 -10.60
C MET A 1 -16.19 11.87 -11.56
N LYS A 2 -16.28 13.17 -11.29
CA LYS A 2 -15.86 14.23 -12.23
C LYS A 2 -14.43 14.07 -12.76
N VAL A 3 -13.49 13.59 -11.94
CA VAL A 3 -12.08 13.41 -12.38
C VAL A 3 -11.93 12.29 -13.40
N ILE A 4 -12.71 11.21 -13.28
CA ILE A 4 -12.70 10.10 -14.25
C ILE A 4 -13.38 10.54 -15.55
N GLU A 5 -14.53 11.22 -15.44
CA GLU A 5 -15.26 11.78 -16.59
C GLU A 5 -14.38 12.78 -17.37
N LEU A 6 -13.60 13.59 -16.66
CA LEU A 6 -12.63 14.49 -17.28
C LEU A 6 -11.52 13.71 -18.00
N GLY A 7 -10.97 12.69 -17.36
CA GLY A 7 -9.97 11.80 -17.97
C GLY A 7 -10.46 11.18 -19.28
N GLU A 8 -11.65 10.59 -19.25
CA GLU A 8 -12.32 10.02 -20.43
C GLU A 8 -12.50 11.08 -21.54
N SER A 9 -12.93 12.30 -21.20
CA SER A 9 -13.12 13.38 -22.18
C SER A 9 -11.84 13.89 -22.82
N LEU A 10 -10.70 13.72 -22.13
CA LEU A 10 -9.38 14.17 -22.57
C LEU A 10 -8.54 13.03 -23.15
N ASP A 11 -9.08 11.82 -23.24
CA ASP A 11 -8.33 10.59 -23.57
C ASP A 11 -7.08 10.43 -22.69
N ALA A 12 -7.21 10.77 -21.40
CA ALA A 12 -6.13 10.75 -20.43
C ALA A 12 -6.38 9.64 -19.39
N PRO A 13 -5.40 8.76 -19.14
CA PRO A 13 -5.55 7.72 -18.12
C PRO A 13 -5.65 8.36 -16.74
N VAL A 14 -6.72 8.04 -16.02
CA VAL A 14 -6.93 8.43 -14.63
C VAL A 14 -6.76 7.22 -13.75
N ARG A 15 -5.91 7.35 -12.73
CA ARG A 15 -5.67 6.34 -11.70
C ARG A 15 -5.95 6.96 -10.35
N ILE A 16 -6.93 6.43 -9.62
CA ILE A 16 -7.30 6.97 -8.30
C ILE A 16 -6.88 5.96 -7.24
N ASP A 17 -5.92 6.35 -6.41
CA ASP A 17 -5.67 5.66 -5.16
C ASP A 17 -6.66 6.16 -4.10
N THR A 18 -7.19 5.21 -3.34
CA THR A 18 -8.19 5.44 -2.29
C THR A 18 -7.60 5.21 -0.91
N TYR A 19 -6.43 4.58 -0.81
CA TYR A 19 -5.67 4.53 0.43
C TYR A 19 -4.73 5.73 0.52
N MET A 20 -4.99 6.60 1.49
CA MET A 20 -4.11 7.72 1.81
C MET A 20 -3.37 7.43 3.11
N TYR A 21 -2.04 7.48 3.04
CA TYR A 21 -1.17 7.42 4.21
C TYR A 21 -1.54 8.57 5.16
N PRO A 22 -1.66 8.31 6.49
CA PRO A 22 -1.92 9.39 7.42
C PRO A 22 -0.72 10.33 7.44
N SER A 23 -0.97 11.63 7.49
CA SER A 23 0.15 12.56 7.66
C SER A 23 0.79 12.33 9.03
N VAL A 24 2.12 12.50 9.11
CA VAL A 24 2.86 12.34 10.39
C VAL A 24 2.26 13.21 11.49
N ARG A 25 1.70 14.38 11.13
CA ARG A 25 1.06 15.33 12.04
C ARG A 25 -0.31 14.86 12.55
N GLU A 26 -1.00 14.02 11.79
CA GLU A 26 -2.36 13.56 12.09
C GLU A 26 -2.42 12.13 12.65
N ARG A 27 -1.29 11.41 12.70
CA ARG A 27 -1.23 10.00 13.18
C ARG A 27 -1.91 9.78 14.52
N ASN A 28 -1.77 10.74 15.44
CA ASN A 28 -2.33 10.66 16.81
C ASN A 28 -3.69 11.34 16.94
N HIS A 29 -4.24 11.89 15.86
CA HIS A 29 -5.57 12.50 15.90
C HIS A 29 -6.65 11.43 15.81
N ALA A 30 -7.79 11.70 16.45
CA ALA A 30 -9.01 10.94 16.22
C ALA A 30 -9.32 10.89 14.72
N TYR A 31 -9.86 9.76 14.25
CA TYR A 31 -10.03 9.47 12.83
C TYR A 31 -10.80 10.56 12.06
N ASN A 32 -11.85 11.09 12.68
CA ASN A 32 -12.67 12.20 12.16
C ASN A 32 -11.92 13.52 11.95
N ASN A 33 -10.70 13.64 12.49
CA ASN A 33 -9.83 14.80 12.36
C ASN A 33 -8.64 14.52 11.41
N GLN A 34 -8.68 13.43 10.65
CA GLN A 34 -7.70 13.10 9.61
C GLN A 34 -8.28 13.46 8.24
N ALA A 35 -7.47 14.04 7.35
CA ALA A 35 -7.90 14.41 6.00
C ALA A 35 -7.98 13.19 5.04
N ARG A 36 -8.68 12.11 5.43
CA ARG A 36 -8.86 10.87 4.63
C ARG A 36 -10.18 10.14 4.88
N LEU A 37 -10.58 9.32 3.92
CA LEU A 37 -11.82 8.51 3.96
C LEU A 37 -11.73 7.34 4.94
N ASP A 38 -12.77 7.12 5.75
CA ASP A 38 -12.86 5.93 6.62
C ASP A 38 -12.60 4.64 5.83
N PRO A 39 -11.92 3.63 6.40
CA PRO A 39 -11.45 2.47 5.64
C PRO A 39 -12.55 1.75 4.86
N GLU A 40 -13.78 1.65 5.37
CA GLU A 40 -14.89 1.04 4.65
C GLU A 40 -15.35 1.92 3.47
N MET A 41 -15.39 3.25 3.64
CA MET A 41 -15.70 4.18 2.55
C MET A 41 -14.61 4.18 1.47
N ALA A 42 -13.34 4.18 1.89
CA ALA A 42 -12.19 4.09 1.00
C ALA A 42 -12.22 2.77 0.20
N ALA A 43 -12.51 1.66 0.87
CA ALA A 43 -12.62 0.34 0.22
C ALA A 43 -13.79 0.27 -0.77
N LYS A 44 -14.93 0.90 -0.46
CA LYS A 44 -16.05 1.01 -1.39
C LYS A 44 -15.65 1.79 -2.63
N ALA A 45 -15.06 2.98 -2.43
CA ALA A 45 -14.56 3.81 -3.52
C ALA A 45 -13.50 3.07 -4.35
N ARG A 46 -12.63 2.28 -3.72
CA ARG A 46 -11.63 1.45 -4.41
C ARG A 46 -12.29 0.53 -5.42
N VAL A 47 -13.30 -0.23 -5.00
CA VAL A 47 -13.97 -1.22 -5.87
C VAL A 47 -14.72 -0.52 -7.01
N GLU A 48 -15.41 0.59 -6.73
CA GLU A 48 -16.11 1.39 -7.75
C GLU A 48 -15.14 1.98 -8.79
N VAL A 49 -14.01 2.52 -8.33
CA VAL A 49 -12.95 3.04 -9.20
C VAL A 49 -12.34 1.93 -10.05
N LEU A 50 -11.96 0.79 -9.45
CA LEU A 50 -11.36 -0.33 -10.18
C LEU A 50 -12.30 -0.87 -11.26
N GLN A 51 -13.60 -1.00 -10.97
CA GLN A 51 -14.60 -1.44 -11.94
C GLN A 51 -14.67 -0.50 -13.15
N ARG A 52 -14.63 0.82 -12.89
CA ARG A 52 -14.68 1.82 -13.97
C ARG A 52 -13.37 1.92 -14.75
N GLU A 53 -12.22 1.88 -14.07
CA GLU A 53 -10.89 1.95 -14.71
C GLU A 53 -10.60 0.73 -15.58
N MET A 54 -10.97 -0.47 -15.14
CA MET A 54 -10.67 -1.72 -15.84
C MET A 54 -11.71 -2.10 -16.90
N GLY A 55 -12.96 -1.62 -16.75
CA GLY A 55 -14.10 -2.14 -17.50
C GLY A 55 -14.55 -3.52 -17.00
N GLU A 56 -15.76 -3.92 -17.37
CA GLU A 56 -16.44 -5.09 -16.77
C GLU A 56 -15.70 -6.41 -16.96
N GLU A 57 -15.15 -6.67 -18.16
CA GLU A 57 -14.49 -7.95 -18.46
C GLU A 57 -13.22 -8.15 -17.61
N VAL A 58 -12.33 -7.17 -17.62
CA VAL A 58 -11.08 -7.22 -16.84
C VAL A 58 -11.38 -7.16 -15.34
N PHE A 59 -12.37 -6.36 -14.93
CA PHE A 59 -12.79 -6.29 -13.54
C PHE A 59 -13.36 -7.64 -13.04
N ALA A 60 -14.10 -8.37 -13.86
CA ALA A 60 -14.61 -9.69 -13.50
C ALA A 60 -13.47 -10.70 -13.26
N GLN A 61 -12.44 -10.68 -14.10
CA GLN A 61 -11.24 -11.50 -13.91
C GLN A 61 -10.46 -11.10 -12.65
N TYR A 62 -10.23 -9.79 -12.46
CA TYR A 62 -9.59 -9.24 -11.28
C TYR A 62 -10.33 -9.68 -10.00
N ARG A 63 -11.65 -9.51 -9.97
CA ARG A 63 -12.51 -9.91 -8.85
C ARG A 63 -12.38 -11.40 -8.56
N LYS A 64 -12.44 -12.27 -9.59
CA LYS A 64 -12.28 -13.72 -9.41
C LYS A 64 -10.95 -14.06 -8.74
N ILE A 65 -9.84 -13.49 -9.22
CA ILE A 65 -8.49 -13.74 -8.66
C ILE A 65 -8.41 -13.24 -7.22
N GLN A 66 -8.88 -12.03 -6.94
CA GLN A 66 -8.83 -11.46 -5.59
C GLN A 66 -9.68 -12.24 -4.59
N LEU A 67 -10.88 -12.69 -4.99
CA LEU A 67 -11.73 -13.49 -4.12
C LEU A 67 -11.16 -14.89 -3.88
N ASP A 68 -10.59 -15.51 -4.91
CA ASP A 68 -9.89 -16.79 -4.78
C ASP A 68 -8.71 -16.67 -3.80
N GLU A 69 -7.86 -15.65 -3.97
CA GLU A 69 -6.73 -15.43 -3.06
C GLU A 69 -7.19 -15.10 -1.63
N ALA A 70 -8.28 -14.35 -1.46
CA ALA A 70 -8.82 -14.05 -0.13
C ALA A 70 -9.38 -15.29 0.60
N GLU A 71 -9.90 -16.27 -0.15
CA GLU A 71 -10.50 -17.49 0.40
C GLU A 71 -9.49 -18.63 0.58
N ASN A 72 -8.56 -18.78 -0.37
CA ASN A 72 -7.68 -19.94 -0.48
C ASN A 72 -6.24 -19.69 -0.02
N THR A 73 -5.87 -18.45 0.34
CA THR A 73 -4.55 -18.20 0.94
C THR A 73 -4.45 -18.91 2.30
N PRO A 74 -3.53 -19.89 2.45
CA PRO A 74 -3.34 -20.56 3.72
C PRO A 74 -2.74 -19.60 4.74
N GLU A 75 -2.94 -19.87 6.02
CA GLU A 75 -2.25 -19.14 7.08
C GLU A 75 -0.73 -19.24 6.87
N GLY A 76 -0.05 -18.10 6.91
CA GLY A 76 1.40 -18.05 6.76
C GLY A 76 2.11 -18.34 8.08
N GLU A 77 3.43 -18.49 8.02
CA GLU A 77 4.24 -18.57 9.22
C GLU A 77 4.19 -17.26 10.02
N ALA A 78 4.09 -17.38 11.35
CA ALA A 78 4.08 -16.24 12.27
C ALA A 78 5.50 -15.70 12.50
N VAL A 79 6.19 -15.36 11.41
CA VAL A 79 7.53 -14.76 11.42
C VAL A 79 7.50 -13.39 10.76
N PRO A 80 8.28 -12.39 11.25
CA PRO A 80 8.33 -11.08 10.64
C PRO A 80 8.75 -11.17 9.16
N GLY A 81 7.95 -10.57 8.28
CA GLY A 81 8.12 -10.73 6.82
C GLY A 81 9.03 -9.65 6.23
N GLN A 82 9.74 -9.95 5.16
CA GLN A 82 10.48 -8.95 4.40
C GLN A 82 9.55 -8.14 3.49
N MET A 83 10.01 -6.97 3.03
CA MET A 83 9.29 -6.24 1.99
C MET A 83 9.28 -7.03 0.69
N ALA A 84 8.11 -7.18 0.07
CA ALA A 84 7.96 -7.92 -1.19
C ALA A 84 8.28 -7.07 -2.44
N CYS A 85 8.21 -5.75 -2.34
CA CYS A 85 8.44 -4.84 -3.46
C CYS A 85 9.93 -4.67 -3.82
N HIS A 86 10.20 -3.82 -4.82
CA HIS A 86 11.54 -3.54 -5.35
C HIS A 86 12.38 -2.54 -4.54
N ALA A 87 11.75 -1.83 -3.59
CA ALA A 87 12.39 -0.81 -2.76
C ALA A 87 13.63 -1.35 -2.06
N GLY A 88 14.79 -0.74 -2.29
CA GLY A 88 16.08 -1.17 -1.75
C GLY A 88 16.52 -2.56 -2.19
N LYS A 89 15.97 -3.11 -3.27
CA LYS A 89 16.43 -4.36 -3.91
C LYS A 89 16.93 -4.12 -5.33
N SER A 90 16.09 -3.44 -6.11
CA SER A 90 16.38 -3.06 -7.50
C SER A 90 15.90 -1.65 -7.82
N SER A 91 15.42 -0.91 -6.82
CA SER A 91 15.03 0.50 -6.95
C SER A 91 15.41 1.31 -5.72
N PHE A 92 15.62 2.60 -5.94
CA PHE A 92 15.82 3.63 -4.94
C PHE A 92 15.11 4.91 -5.40
N VAL A 93 14.99 5.89 -4.50
CA VAL A 93 14.50 7.23 -4.80
C VAL A 93 15.53 8.23 -4.31
N VAL A 94 15.76 9.31 -5.06
CA VAL A 94 16.51 10.47 -4.59
C VAL A 94 15.53 11.60 -4.33
N ASN A 95 15.47 12.11 -3.10
CA ASN A 95 14.59 13.22 -2.76
C ASN A 95 15.16 14.57 -3.25
N TRP A 96 14.38 15.64 -3.11
CA TRP A 96 14.77 16.98 -3.54
C TRP A 96 16.01 17.55 -2.80
N GLN A 97 16.39 16.98 -1.65
CA GLN A 97 17.59 17.36 -0.89
C GLN A 97 18.85 16.63 -1.39
N GLY A 98 18.70 15.65 -2.29
CA GLY A 98 19.79 14.81 -2.76
C GLY A 98 20.06 13.60 -1.87
N GLU A 99 19.10 13.19 -1.03
CA GLU A 99 19.22 11.97 -0.23
C GLU A 99 18.67 10.75 -0.98
N MET A 100 19.43 9.66 -1.00
CA MET A 100 18.97 8.36 -1.48
C MET A 100 18.19 7.64 -0.39
N ARG A 101 17.01 7.11 -0.76
CA ARG A 101 16.09 6.34 0.09
C ARG A 101 15.60 5.09 -0.65
N SER A 102 15.02 4.14 0.09
CA SER A 102 14.54 2.89 -0.49
C SER A 102 13.22 3.04 -1.27
N CYS A 103 12.32 3.91 -0.83
CA CYS A 103 11.10 4.26 -1.54
C CYS A 103 10.69 5.72 -1.25
N VAL A 104 9.67 6.19 -1.96
CA VAL A 104 9.17 7.58 -1.82
C VAL A 104 8.53 7.87 -0.47
N VAL A 105 8.06 6.84 0.25
CA VAL A 105 7.27 7.00 1.48
C VAL A 105 8.12 6.93 2.74
N LEU A 106 9.16 6.09 2.76
CA LEU A 106 10.00 5.90 3.93
C LEU A 106 10.99 7.06 4.08
N ASP A 107 11.06 7.66 5.27
CA ASP A 107 12.08 8.66 5.58
C ASP A 107 13.45 8.05 5.89
N LYS A 108 13.48 6.78 6.30
CA LYS A 108 14.71 6.04 6.61
C LYS A 108 14.62 4.63 6.02
N PRO A 109 15.73 4.03 5.56
CA PRO A 109 17.08 4.60 5.51
C PRO A 109 17.23 5.77 4.53
N SER A 110 18.16 6.69 4.83
CA SER A 110 18.45 7.89 4.04
C SER A 110 19.95 8.19 4.09
N ILE A 111 20.56 8.48 2.95
CA ILE A 111 21.99 8.84 2.85
C ILE A 111 22.21 9.97 1.83
N PRO A 112 22.95 11.05 2.17
CA PRO A 112 23.16 12.17 1.26
C PRO A 112 24.16 11.82 0.15
N LEU A 113 23.71 11.80 -1.11
CA LEU A 113 24.57 11.51 -2.27
C LEU A 113 25.64 12.58 -2.54
N ARG A 114 25.59 13.71 -1.83
CA ARG A 114 26.61 14.76 -1.95
C ARG A 114 27.91 14.40 -1.23
N ASP A 115 27.83 13.49 -0.25
CA ASP A 115 28.91 13.21 0.68
C ASP A 115 29.54 11.82 0.46
N VAL A 116 28.94 11.00 -0.41
CA VAL A 116 29.36 9.61 -0.67
C VAL A 116 29.24 9.25 -2.16
N GLU A 117 29.98 8.24 -2.59
CA GLU A 117 29.83 7.65 -3.92
C GLU A 117 28.50 6.90 -4.05
N PHE A 118 28.00 6.77 -5.29
CA PHE A 118 26.73 6.12 -5.56
C PHE A 118 26.69 4.67 -5.06
N GLU A 119 27.76 3.90 -5.30
CA GLU A 119 27.86 2.51 -4.89
C GLU A 119 27.76 2.36 -3.37
N GLU A 120 28.39 3.24 -2.61
CA GLU A 120 28.31 3.26 -1.14
C GLU A 120 26.88 3.53 -0.67
N ALA A 121 26.24 4.56 -1.24
CA ALA A 121 24.84 4.88 -0.94
C ALA A 121 23.89 3.73 -1.29
N TRP A 122 24.14 3.04 -2.39
CA TRP A 122 23.33 1.92 -2.84
C TRP A 122 23.48 0.72 -1.91
N GLU A 123 24.71 0.34 -1.55
CA GLU A 123 24.94 -0.77 -0.60
C GLU A 123 24.35 -0.48 0.78
N PHE A 124 24.50 0.76 1.27
CA PHE A 124 23.85 1.22 2.51
C PHE A 124 22.33 1.07 2.42
N THR A 125 21.73 1.59 1.36
CA THR A 125 20.27 1.56 1.16
C THR A 125 19.76 0.12 1.10
N LYS A 126 20.42 -0.77 0.35
CA LYS A 126 20.04 -2.19 0.28
C LYS A 126 20.09 -2.86 1.65
N LYS A 127 21.22 -2.75 2.35
CA LYS A 127 21.45 -3.39 3.65
C LYS A 127 20.42 -2.95 4.69
N GLU A 128 20.23 -1.65 4.84
CA GLU A 128 19.29 -1.12 5.83
C GLU A 128 17.84 -1.47 5.48
N THR A 129 17.51 -1.47 4.19
CA THR A 129 16.18 -1.87 3.72
C THR A 129 15.91 -3.36 3.94
N GLU A 130 16.92 -4.20 3.74
CA GLU A 130 16.85 -5.64 4.00
C GLU A 130 16.66 -5.95 5.48
N SER A 131 16.92 -5.02 6.40
CA SER A 131 16.64 -5.20 7.84
C SER A 131 15.17 -4.95 8.21
N LEU A 132 14.41 -4.25 7.37
CA LEU A 132 13.04 -3.86 7.65
C LEU A 132 12.10 -5.06 7.59
N ARG A 133 11.25 -5.21 8.62
CA ARG A 133 10.29 -6.31 8.72
C ARG A 133 8.88 -5.80 8.97
N ILE A 134 7.90 -6.42 8.33
CA ILE A 134 6.49 -6.29 8.70
C ILE A 134 6.17 -7.21 9.88
N SER A 135 5.06 -6.93 10.56
CA SER A 135 4.57 -7.75 11.68
C SER A 135 4.42 -9.23 11.33
N ALA A 136 4.76 -10.12 12.26
CA ALA A 136 4.47 -11.55 12.15
C ALA A 136 2.97 -11.83 11.95
N ARG A 137 2.08 -11.02 12.55
CA ARG A 137 0.63 -11.10 12.35
C ARG A 137 0.24 -10.79 10.90
N CYS A 138 0.92 -9.84 10.27
CA CYS A 138 0.68 -9.51 8.86
C CYS A 138 1.19 -10.64 7.95
N SER A 139 2.36 -11.21 8.24
CA SER A 139 2.92 -12.35 7.50
C SER A 139 2.04 -13.61 7.57
N SER A 140 1.44 -13.89 8.72
CA SER A 140 0.57 -15.07 8.87
C SER A 140 -0.84 -14.86 8.32
N CYS A 141 -1.27 -13.61 8.13
CA CYS A 141 -2.64 -13.28 7.76
C CYS A 141 -3.10 -13.97 6.46
N LYS A 142 -4.32 -14.52 6.47
CA LYS A 142 -4.95 -15.14 5.29
C LYS A 142 -5.31 -14.12 4.21
N LEU A 143 -5.48 -12.85 4.54
CA LEU A 143 -5.72 -11.79 3.57
C LEU A 143 -4.42 -11.17 3.01
N ARG A 144 -3.23 -11.67 3.37
CA ARG A 144 -1.95 -11.01 3.03
C ARG A 144 -1.71 -10.82 1.54
N LYS A 145 -2.25 -11.68 0.69
CA LYS A 145 -2.10 -11.59 -0.77
C LYS A 145 -3.02 -10.56 -1.44
N VAL A 146 -4.07 -10.13 -0.74
CA VAL A 146 -5.02 -9.10 -1.21
C VAL A 146 -4.90 -7.81 -0.40
N CYS A 147 -4.07 -7.80 0.64
CA CYS A 147 -3.78 -6.67 1.50
C CYS A 147 -2.68 -5.80 0.91
N ASN A 148 -2.80 -4.48 1.08
CA ASN A 148 -1.81 -3.51 0.61
C ASN A 148 -0.78 -3.12 1.68
N THR A 149 -0.75 -3.82 2.83
CA THR A 149 0.17 -3.46 3.91
C THR A 149 1.63 -3.64 3.49
N CYS A 150 2.46 -2.69 3.88
CA CYS A 150 3.91 -2.71 3.71
C CYS A 150 4.56 -2.06 4.93
N VAL A 151 5.89 -2.13 5.03
CA VAL A 151 6.62 -1.49 6.15
C VAL A 151 6.33 0.01 6.22
N ALA A 152 6.27 0.70 5.08
CA ALA A 152 5.97 2.12 5.04
C ALA A 152 4.58 2.42 5.60
N ALA A 153 3.57 1.62 5.22
CA ALA A 153 2.22 1.78 5.71
C ALA A 153 2.13 1.49 7.22
N ALA A 154 2.78 0.41 7.68
CA ALA A 154 2.86 0.09 9.11
C ALA A 154 3.48 1.25 9.92
N ILE A 155 4.61 1.81 9.46
CA ILE A 155 5.25 2.96 10.12
C ILE A 155 4.34 4.20 10.08
N ALA A 156 3.69 4.47 8.95
CA ALA A 156 2.83 5.64 8.83
C ALA A 156 1.62 5.57 9.77
N GLU A 157 0.96 4.41 9.84
CA GLU A 157 -0.25 4.19 10.64
C GLU A 157 0.06 4.01 12.12
N THR A 158 1.15 3.32 12.47
CA THR A 158 1.41 2.85 13.84
C THR A 158 2.66 3.45 14.48
N GLY A 159 3.53 4.07 13.68
CA GLY A 159 4.84 4.55 14.10
C GLY A 159 5.93 3.48 14.17
N LYS A 160 5.63 2.20 13.87
CA LYS A 160 6.59 1.10 13.92
C LYS A 160 6.49 0.20 12.68
N ALA A 161 7.62 -0.37 12.27
CA ALA A 161 7.70 -1.28 11.11
C ALA A 161 6.93 -2.58 11.33
N ASP A 162 6.97 -3.11 12.55
CA ASP A 162 6.30 -4.34 12.98
C ASP A 162 4.89 -4.11 13.53
N GLY A 163 4.39 -2.87 13.46
CA GLY A 163 3.03 -2.55 13.84
C GLY A 163 2.00 -3.14 12.89
N VAL A 164 0.77 -3.31 13.38
CA VAL A 164 -0.33 -3.83 12.58
C VAL A 164 -1.30 -2.69 12.27
N PRO A 165 -1.35 -2.20 11.02
CA PRO A 165 -2.18 -1.07 10.65
C PRO A 165 -3.66 -1.46 10.60
N GLU A 166 -4.40 -1.16 11.68
CA GLU A 166 -5.83 -1.49 11.81
C GLU A 166 -6.68 -0.91 10.68
N TYR A 167 -6.35 0.31 10.21
CA TYR A 167 -6.98 0.92 9.05
C TYR A 167 -6.91 -0.02 7.83
N LEU A 168 -5.73 -0.58 7.54
CA LEU A 168 -5.55 -1.47 6.39
C LEU A 168 -6.18 -2.85 6.58
N CYS A 169 -6.27 -3.34 7.81
CA CYS A 169 -7.05 -4.54 8.12
C CYS A 169 -8.52 -4.35 7.73
N ARG A 170 -9.17 -3.31 8.28
CA ARG A 170 -10.57 -2.96 7.97
C ARG A 170 -10.79 -2.66 6.49
N TYR A 171 -9.88 -1.89 5.87
CA TYR A 171 -9.93 -1.55 4.45
C TYR A 171 -9.87 -2.80 3.55
N THR A 172 -9.01 -3.77 3.88
CA THR A 172 -8.86 -5.01 3.10
C THR A 172 -10.09 -5.89 3.26
N GLU A 173 -10.59 -6.08 4.48
CA GLU A 173 -11.81 -6.85 4.75
C GLU A 173 -13.02 -6.25 4.02
N ALA A 174 -13.17 -4.92 4.09
CA ALA A 174 -14.23 -4.21 3.38
C ALA A 174 -14.07 -4.32 1.86
N THR A 175 -12.85 -4.27 1.33
CA THR A 175 -12.58 -4.43 -0.11
C THR A 175 -13.05 -5.81 -0.58
N VAL A 176 -12.69 -6.88 0.14
CA VAL A 176 -13.13 -8.25 -0.17
C VAL A 176 -14.66 -8.35 -0.11
N ARG A 177 -15.29 -7.75 0.91
CA ARG A 177 -16.75 -7.71 1.03
C ARG A 177 -17.40 -7.04 -0.20
N TYR A 178 -16.95 -5.85 -0.59
CA TYR A 178 -17.52 -5.13 -1.74
C TYR A 178 -17.26 -5.87 -3.07
N LEU A 179 -16.12 -6.52 -3.24
CA LEU A 179 -15.88 -7.40 -4.38
C LEU A 179 -16.92 -8.54 -4.44
N LYS A 180 -17.27 -9.18 -3.30
CA LYS A 180 -18.33 -10.20 -3.24
C LYS A 180 -19.73 -9.65 -3.51
N GLU A 181 -19.99 -8.38 -3.18
CA GLU A 181 -21.29 -7.75 -3.47
C GLU A 181 -21.44 -7.44 -4.98
N THR A 182 -20.35 -7.06 -5.65
CA THR A 182 -20.37 -6.82 -7.10
C THR A 182 -20.53 -8.08 -7.95
N SER A 183 -20.23 -9.28 -7.43
CA SER A 183 -20.43 -10.54 -8.16
C SER A 183 -21.88 -11.03 -8.20
N LYS A 184 -22.78 -10.41 -7.42
CA LYS A 184 -24.20 -10.77 -7.35
C LYS A 184 -25.09 -9.96 -8.30
N LYS A 185 -24.51 -9.02 -9.04
CA LYS A 185 -25.17 -8.22 -10.07
C LYS A 185 -24.89 -8.82 -11.43
#